data_AF-A0A1B6M5R1-F1
#
_entry.id   AF-A0A1B6M5R1-F1
#
_cell.length_a   1.000
_cell.length_b   1.000
_cell.length_c   1.000
_cell.angle_alpha   90.00
_cell.angle_beta   90.00
_cell.angle_gamma   90.00
#
_symmetry.space_group_name_H-M   'P 1'
#
loop_
_entity.id
_entity.type
_entity.pdbx_description
1 polymer ?
#
loop_
_entity_poly.entity_id
_entity_poly.type
_entity_poly.pdbx_seq_one_letter_code
_entity_poly.pdbx_strand_id
1 'polypeptide(L)'
;KVDLCRMILQVADVVKPGMNRFRGMALYELHVPLMLFTRNRYEYGELTKEEFKKAMDEVVKILEEAVAILTLDDASSPEGSIGQAGRESLDQLRASIQEL
;
A
#
# COMPACT_ATOMS: atom_id res chain seq x y z
N LYS A 1 1.79 12.43 7.31
CA LYS A 1 2.56 11.17 7.22
C LYS A 1 2.66 10.67 5.77
N VAL A 2 1.56 10.67 4.99
CA VAL A 2 1.55 10.25 3.57
C VAL A 2 2.64 10.94 2.73
N ASP A 3 2.78 12.26 2.84
CA ASP A 3 3.76 13.01 2.03
C ASP A 3 5.20 12.60 2.31
N LEU A 4 5.54 12.32 3.58
CA LEU A 4 6.86 11.84 3.96
C LEU A 4 7.16 10.48 3.35
N CYS A 5 6.19 9.56 3.39
CA CYS A 5 6.33 8.24 2.76
C CYS A 5 6.50 8.36 1.23
N ARG A 6 5.76 9.26 0.57
CA ARG A 6 5.94 9.53 -0.86
C ARG A 6 7.32 10.12 -1.18
N MET A 7 7.79 11.08 -0.39
CA MET A 7 9.13 11.66 -0.54
C MET A 7 10.24 10.63 -0.34
N ILE A 8 10.10 9.74 0.65
CA ILE A 8 11.05 8.66 0.91
C ILE A 8 11.12 7.71 -0.30
N LEU A 9 9.97 7.36 -0.90
CA LEU A 9 9.94 6.52 -2.10
C LEU A 9 10.63 7.20 -3.29
N GLN A 10 10.40 8.50 -3.52
CA GLN A 10 11.07 9.25 -4.58
C GLN A 10 12.59 9.27 -4.44
N VAL A 11 13.10 9.39 -3.20
CA VAL A 11 14.54 9.29 -2.93
C VAL A 11 15.03 7.86 -3.14
N ALA A 12 14.27 6.86 -2.69
CA ALA A 12 14.60 5.45 -2.88
C ALA A 12 14.72 5.07 -4.37
N ASP A 13 13.86 5.63 -5.22
CA ASP A 13 13.89 5.42 -6.69
C ASP A 13 15.22 5.85 -7.31
N VAL A 14 15.87 6.87 -6.76
CA VAL A 14 17.17 7.38 -7.24
C VAL A 14 18.34 6.63 -6.60
N VAL A 15 18.29 6.41 -5.28
CA VAL A 15 19.42 5.86 -4.52
C VAL A 15 19.56 4.35 -4.69
N LYS A 16 18.45 3.62 -4.77
CA LYS A 16 18.44 2.16 -4.94
C LYS A 16 17.20 1.72 -5.73
N PRO A 17 17.20 1.92 -7.06
CA PRO A 17 16.11 1.48 -7.91
C PRO A 17 15.93 -0.05 -7.86
N GLY A 18 14.72 -0.53 -8.12
CA GLY A 18 14.38 -1.95 -8.23
C GLY A 18 13.69 -2.55 -7.00
N MET A 19 13.43 -3.85 -7.07
CA MET A 19 12.75 -4.62 -6.03
C MET A 19 13.72 -4.92 -4.88
N ASN A 20 13.59 -4.19 -3.78
CA ASN A 20 14.40 -4.41 -2.59
C ASN A 20 13.56 -4.29 -1.31
N ARG A 21 14.02 -4.94 -0.24
CA ARG A 21 13.32 -5.00 1.06
C ARG A 21 12.85 -3.63 1.57
N PHE A 22 13.73 -2.63 1.48
CA PHE A 22 13.40 -1.28 1.94
C PHE A 22 12.20 -0.68 1.18
N ARG A 23 12.17 -0.82 -0.15
CA ARG A 23 11.02 -0.39 -0.96
C ARG A 23 9.75 -1.13 -0.57
N GLY A 24 9.82 -2.46 -0.43
CA GLY A 24 8.67 -3.27 -0.01
C GLY A 24 8.10 -2.81 1.33
N MET A 25 8.97 -2.61 2.32
CA MET A 25 8.58 -2.10 3.64
C MET A 25 8.02 -0.67 3.56
N ALA A 26 8.64 0.23 2.80
CA ALA A 26 8.17 1.60 2.67
C ALA A 26 6.78 1.69 2.01
N LEU A 27 6.52 0.87 0.99
CA LEU A 27 5.21 0.76 0.34
C LEU A 27 4.17 0.15 1.29
N TYR A 28 4.55 -0.90 2.03
CA TYR A 28 3.70 -1.50 3.05
C TYR A 28 3.34 -0.48 4.14
N GLU A 29 4.28 0.29 4.66
CA GLU A 29 3.98 1.32 5.65
C GLU A 29 3.17 2.49 5.06
N LEU A 30 3.30 2.78 3.76
CA LEU A 30 2.55 3.84 3.08
C LEU A 30 1.07 3.49 2.86
N HIS A 31 0.73 2.22 2.63
CA HIS A 31 -0.65 1.86 2.28
C HIS A 31 -1.63 2.22 3.40
N VAL A 32 -1.25 2.01 4.67
CA VAL A 32 -2.11 2.27 5.84
C VAL A 32 -2.53 3.74 5.95
N PRO A 33 -1.63 4.73 6.03
CA PRO A 33 -2.01 6.13 6.14
C PRO A 33 -2.73 6.64 4.88
N LEU A 34 -2.41 6.10 3.68
CA LEU A 34 -3.11 6.51 2.46
C LEU A 34 -4.56 6.00 2.44
N MET A 35 -4.79 4.77 2.89
CA MET A 35 -6.13 4.20 3.04
C MET A 35 -6.98 5.00 4.02
N LEU A 36 -6.45 5.27 5.22
CA LEU A 36 -7.15 6.04 6.25
C LEU A 36 -7.44 7.47 5.79
N PHE A 37 -6.47 8.12 5.14
CA PHE A 37 -6.66 9.45 4.57
C PHE A 37 -7.79 9.47 3.53
N THR A 38 -7.78 8.50 2.61
CA THR A 38 -8.80 8.37 1.56
C THR A 38 -10.19 8.11 2.14
N ARG A 39 -10.28 7.24 3.15
CA ARG A 39 -11.53 6.95 3.87
C ARG A 39 -12.09 8.19 4.56
N ASN A 40 -11.26 8.91 5.30
CA ASN A 40 -11.68 10.13 6.00
C ASN A 40 -12.25 11.15 5.01
N ARG A 41 -11.57 11.39 3.88
CA ARG A 41 -12.06 12.35 2.86
C ARG A 41 -13.41 11.96 2.28
N TYR A 42 -13.66 10.66 2.07
CA TYR A 42 -14.98 10.19 1.66
C TYR A 42 -16.04 10.39 2.75
N GLU A 43 -15.73 10.09 4.01
CA GLU A 43 -16.63 10.29 5.15
C GLU A 43 -16.97 11.78 5.38
N TYR A 44 -16.03 12.69 5.10
CA TYR A 44 -16.27 14.14 5.12
C TYR A 44 -16.99 14.68 3.87
N GLY A 45 -17.32 13.82 2.90
CA GLY A 45 -18.01 14.22 1.66
C GLY A 45 -17.12 14.98 0.67
N GLU A 46 -15.80 14.95 0.84
CA GLU A 46 -14.84 15.58 -0.07
C GLU A 46 -14.59 14.76 -1.34
N LEU A 47 -14.94 13.46 -1.32
CA LEU A 47 -14.82 12.56 -2.45
C LEU A 47 -16.19 12.02 -2.82
N THR A 48 -16.47 11.98 -4.12
CA THR A 48 -17.56 11.17 -4.64
C THR A 48 -17.25 9.68 -4.49
N LYS A 49 -18.26 8.83 -4.62
CA LYS A 49 -18.10 7.38 -4.57
C LYS A 49 -17.12 6.86 -5.63
N GLU A 50 -17.17 7.41 -6.85
CA GLU A 50 -16.25 7.04 -7.93
C GLU A 50 -14.81 7.48 -7.64
N GLU A 51 -14.60 8.69 -7.11
CA GLU A 51 -13.28 9.18 -6.72
C GLU A 51 -12.70 8.39 -5.56
N PHE A 52 -13.53 8.02 -4.58
CA PHE A 52 -13.14 7.16 -3.48
C PHE A 52 -12.70 5.78 -3.99
N LYS A 53 -13.49 5.16 -4.87
CA LYS A 53 -13.15 3.87 -5.48
C LYS A 53 -11.81 3.91 -6.21
N LYS A 54 -11.60 4.95 -7.03
CA LYS A 54 -10.35 5.16 -7.77
C LYS A 54 -9.15 5.37 -6.84
N ALA A 55 -9.32 6.11 -5.74
CA ALA A 55 -8.27 6.34 -4.76
C ALA A 55 -7.95 5.06 -3.96
N MET A 56 -8.95 4.24 -3.64
CA MET A 56 -8.75 2.94 -3.01
C MET A 56 -8.05 1.93 -3.95
N ASP A 57 -8.32 1.98 -5.26
CA ASP A 57 -7.54 1.22 -6.26
C ASP A 57 -6.06 1.62 -6.29
N GLU A 58 -5.72 2.88 -6.01
CA GLU A 58 -4.32 3.32 -5.86
C GLU A 58 -3.67 2.69 -4.63
N VAL A 59 -4.39 2.63 -3.49
CA VAL A 59 -3.93 1.95 -2.27
C VAL A 59 -3.69 0.46 -2.56
N VAL A 60 -4.59 -0.21 -3.28
CA VAL A 60 -4.44 -1.62 -3.67
C VAL A 60 -3.17 -1.82 -4.47
N LYS A 61 -2.88 -0.97 -5.45
CA LYS A 61 -1.66 -1.08 -6.28
C LYS A 61 -0.39 -0.93 -5.44
N ILE A 62 -0.36 0.01 -4.49
CA ILE A 62 0.77 0.20 -3.58
C ILE A 62 1.00 -1.03 -2.72
N LEU A 63 -0.08 -1.58 -2.13
CA LEU A 63 0.01 -2.79 -1.31
C LEU A 63 0.40 -4.02 -2.14
N GLU A 64 -0.13 -4.14 -3.36
CA GLU A 64 0.21 -5.23 -4.28
C GLU A 64 1.71 -5.22 -4.62
N GLU A 65 2.28 -4.05 -4.91
CA GLU A 65 3.72 -3.91 -5.13
C GLU A 65 4.53 -4.24 -3.87
N ALA A 66 4.08 -3.79 -2.69
CA ALA A 66 4.73 -4.12 -1.42
C ALA A 66 4.77 -5.64 -1.19
N VAL A 67 3.63 -6.31 -1.33
CA VAL A 67 3.50 -7.77 -1.19
C VAL A 67 4.36 -8.49 -2.21
N ALA A 68 4.34 -8.06 -3.47
CA ALA A 68 5.14 -8.66 -4.53
C ALA A 68 6.65 -8.59 -4.22
N ILE A 69 7.13 -7.52 -3.60
CA ILE A 69 8.54 -7.38 -3.21
C ILE A 69 8.85 -8.23 -1.97
N LEU A 70 8.04 -8.14 -0.92
CA LEU A 70 8.31 -8.78 0.37
C LEU A 70 8.16 -10.31 0.32
N THR A 71 7.33 -10.83 -0.57
CA THR A 71 7.17 -12.29 -0.76
C THR A 71 8.30 -12.94 -1.57
N LEU A 72 9.28 -12.16 -2.06
CA LEU A 72 10.51 -12.70 -2.63
C LEU A 72 11.48 -13.19 -1.55
N ASP A 73 11.33 -12.71 -0.32
CA ASP A 73 12.10 -13.15 0.83
C ASP A 73 11.55 -14.47 1.40
N ASP A 74 12.41 -15.19 2.14
CA ASP A 74 12.03 -16.44 2.78
C ASP A 74 10.84 -16.23 3.73
N ALA A 75 9.86 -17.13 3.70
CA ALA A 75 8.64 -17.02 4.51
C ALA A 75 8.89 -16.98 6.02
N SER A 76 10.02 -17.54 6.48
CA SER A 76 10.43 -17.50 7.90
C SER A 76 11.14 -16.19 8.28
N SER A 77 11.51 -15.35 7.30
CA SER A 77 12.05 -14.03 7.56
C SER A 77 10.96 -13.05 8.00
N PRO A 78 11.30 -12.00 8.76
CA PRO A 78 10.36 -10.95 9.13
C PRO A 78 9.66 -10.34 7.91
N GLU A 79 10.41 -10.05 6.86
CA GLU A 79 9.89 -9.47 5.61
C GLU A 79 8.92 -10.42 4.90
N GLY A 80 9.26 -11.70 4.80
CA GLY A 80 8.38 -12.71 4.19
C GLY A 80 7.07 -12.89 4.96
N SER A 81 7.12 -12.87 6.30
CA SER A 81 5.92 -12.90 7.15
C SER A 81 5.03 -11.67 6.95
N ILE A 82 5.62 -10.48 6.84
CA ILE A 82 4.88 -9.25 6.52
C ILE A 82 4.28 -9.33 5.12
N GLY A 83 5.00 -9.88 4.14
CA GLY A 83 4.48 -10.11 2.79
C GLY A 83 3.23 -11.00 2.77
N GLN A 84 3.20 -12.04 3.61
CA GLN A 84 2.01 -12.91 3.76
C GLN A 84 0.84 -12.16 4.40
N ALA A 85 1.07 -11.46 5.52
CA ALA A 85 0.03 -10.65 6.17
C ALA A 85 -0.52 -9.54 5.26
N GLY A 86 0.36 -8.93 4.47
CA GLY A 86 -0.01 -7.94 3.46
C GLY A 86 -0.89 -8.53 2.36
N ARG A 87 -0.71 -9.81 2.02
CA ARG A 87 -1.54 -10.50 1.02
C ARG A 87 -2.97 -10.71 1.52
N GLU A 88 -3.13 -11.11 2.77
CA GLU A 88 -4.46 -11.21 3.40
C GLU A 88 -5.16 -9.84 3.41
N SER A 89 -4.40 -8.78 3.76
CA SER A 89 -4.91 -7.41 3.76
C SER A 89 -5.32 -6.94 2.35
N LEU A 90 -4.57 -7.34 1.32
CA LEU A 90 -4.88 -7.04 -0.08
C LEU A 90 -6.21 -7.67 -0.51
N ASP A 91 -6.43 -8.93 -0.15
CA ASP A 91 -7.66 -9.66 -0.49
C ASP A 91 -8.89 -9.03 0.19
N GLN A 92 -8.77 -8.67 1.47
CA GLN A 92 -9.82 -7.95 2.21
C GLN A 92 -10.13 -6.58 1.59
N LEU A 93 -9.09 -5.84 1.19
CA LEU A 93 -9.24 -4.52 0.58
C LEU A 93 -9.95 -4.61 -0.78
N ARG A 94 -9.58 -5.59 -1.61
CA ARG A 94 -10.22 -5.84 -2.90
C ARG A 94 -11.68 -6.23 -2.76
N ALA A 95 -12.01 -7.10 -1.80
CA ALA A 95 -13.40 -7.47 -1.50
C ALA A 95 -14.22 -6.23 -1.10
N SER A 96 -13.67 -5.40 -0.19
CA SER A 96 -14.32 -4.18 0.28
C SER A 96 -14.61 -3.18 -0.86
N ILE A 97 -13.71 -3.07 -1.84
CA ILE A 97 -13.88 -2.19 -3.02
C ILE A 97 -14.94 -2.73 -4.00
N GLN A 98 -15.13 -4.04 -4.07
CA GLN A 98 -16.18 -4.64 -4.90
C GLN A 98 -17.57 -4.44 -4.31
N GLU A 99 -17.69 -4.37 -2.99
CA GLU A 99 -18.96 -4.11 -2.27
C GLU A 99 -19.37 -2.63 -2.28
N LEU A 100 -18.45 -1.73 -2.64
CA LEU A 100 -18.69 -0.30 -2.88
C LEU A 100 -19.22 -0.06 -4.29
#